data_AF-A0A022MRK2-F1
#
_entry.id   AF-A0A022MRK2-F1
#
_cell.length_a   1.000
_cell.length_b   1.000
_cell.length_c   1.000
_cell.angle_alpha   90.00
_cell.angle_beta   90.00
_cell.angle_gamma   90.00
#
_symmetry.space_group_name_H-M   'P 1'
#
loop_
_entity.id
_entity.type
_entity.pdbx_description
1 polymer ?
#
loop_
_entity_poly.entity_id
_entity_poly.type
_entity_poly.pdbx_seq_one_letter_code
_entity_poly.pdbx_strand_id
1 'polypeptide(L)' 'MQQHAFIVLDQGPQFVGWSATVEDKIVCVMTPKVHTDPGTRRIARQLVQRQGGDCAACSQIDCPLKGAAPA' A
#
# COMPACT_ATOMS: atom_id res chain seq x y z
N MET A 1 2.47 -22.58 23.82
CA MET A 1 2.39 -22.41 22.35
C MET A 1 1.83 -21.02 22.10
N GLN A 2 2.57 -20.12 21.46
CA GLN A 2 2.02 -18.83 21.03
C GLN A 2 1.22 -19.06 19.75
N GLN A 3 -0.04 -18.62 19.75
CA GLN A 3 -0.92 -18.68 18.58
C GLN A 3 -0.73 -17.36 17.80
N HIS A 4 -0.24 -17.45 16.57
CA HIS A 4 -0.16 -16.29 15.68
C HIS A 4 -1.41 -16.26 14.81
N ALA A 5 -2.17 -15.17 14.88
CA ALA A 5 -3.32 -14.96 14.01
C ALA A 5 -2.84 -14.52 12.63
N PHE A 6 -3.25 -15.24 11.59
CA PHE A 6 -3.01 -14.89 10.20
C PHE A 6 -4.33 -14.56 9.52
N ILE A 7 -4.39 -13.40 8.87
CA ILE A 7 -5.58 -12.93 8.14
C ILE A 7 -5.22 -12.87 6.66
N VAL A 8 -5.95 -13.62 5.84
CA VAL A 8 -5.90 -13.52 4.38
C VAL A 8 -7.10 -12.72 3.91
N LEU A 9 -6.86 -11.72 3.07
CA LEU A 9 -7.90 -10.95 2.43
C LEU A 9 -7.86 -11.19 0.92
N ASP A 10 -8.91 -11.81 0.37
CA ASP A 10 -9.14 -11.85 -1.07
C ASP A 10 -9.74 -10.51 -1.50
N GLN A 11 -9.02 -9.75 -2.32
CA GLN A 11 -9.46 -8.45 -2.82
C GLN A 11 -10.02 -8.52 -4.26
N GLY A 12 -10.21 -9.72 -4.79
CA GLY A 12 -10.78 -9.95 -6.11
C GLY A 12 -9.88 -9.45 -7.25
N PRO A 13 -10.43 -9.41 -8.48
CA PRO A 13 -9.66 -9.14 -9.71
C PRO A 13 -9.13 -7.71 -9.81
N GLN A 14 -9.58 -6.81 -8.93
CA GLN A 14 -9.15 -5.42 -8.85
C GLN A 14 -8.05 -5.21 -7.79
N PHE A 15 -7.42 -6.29 -7.32
CA PHE A 15 -6.30 -6.20 -6.38
C PHE A 15 -5.19 -5.30 -6.94
N VAL A 16 -4.99 -4.16 -6.28
CA VAL A 16 -3.90 -3.22 -6.59
C VAL A 16 -2.72 -3.36 -5.63
N GLY A 17 -2.93 -4.00 -4.49
CA GLY A 17 -1.93 -4.24 -3.45
C GLY A 17 -2.51 -4.44 -2.04
N TRP A 18 -1.64 -4.53 -1.05
CA TRP A 18 -1.94 -4.45 0.38
C TRP A 18 -0.80 -3.73 1.12
N SER A 19 -1.08 -3.22 2.31
CA SER A 19 -0.03 -2.77 3.23
C SER A 19 -0.24 -3.36 4.62
N ALA A 20 0.84 -3.48 5.38
CA ALA A 20 0.78 -3.82 6.80
C ALA A 20 1.92 -3.15 7.56
N THR A 21 1.80 -3.16 8.88
CA THR A 21 2.87 -2.78 9.79
C THR A 21 3.60 -4.02 10.27
N VAL A 22 4.92 -4.07 10.05
CA VAL A 22 5.82 -5.14 10.51
C VAL A 22 6.95 -4.46 11.29
N GLU A 23 7.08 -4.76 12.58
CA GLU A 23 8.12 -4.15 13.45
C GLU A 23 8.13 -2.61 13.34
N ASP A 24 6.95 -1.98 13.48
CA ASP A 24 6.73 -0.54 13.35
C ASP A 24 7.06 0.09 11.98
N LYS A 25 7.32 -0.73 10.97
CA LYS A 25 7.54 -0.29 9.58
C LYS A 25 6.34 -0.62 8.71
N ILE A 26 5.94 0.33 7.89
CA ILE A 26 4.93 0.07 6.86
C ILE A 26 5.58 -0.68 5.70
N VAL A 27 5.06 -1.87 5.39
CA VAL A 27 5.40 -2.65 4.21
C VAL A 27 4.23 -2.55 3.23
N CYS A 28 4.51 -2.08 2.02
CA CYS A 28 3.54 -1.98 0.94
C CYS A 28 3.88 -3.01 -0.15
N VAL A 29 2.96 -3.93 -0.42
CA VAL A 29 3.07 -4.87 -1.55
C VAL A 29 2.05 -4.45 -2.60
N MET A 30 2.53 -3.95 -3.74
CA MET A 30 1.68 -3.39 -4.79
C MET A 30 1.90 -4.14 -6.11
N THR A 31 0.90 -4.14 -6.98
CA THR A 31 1.08 -4.66 -8.33
C THR A 31 2.04 -3.77 -9.13
N PRO A 32 2.84 -4.31 -10.08
CA PRO A 32 3.79 -3.52 -10.87
C PRO A 32 3.18 -2.34 -11.63
N LYS A 33 1.86 -2.38 -11.87
CA LYS A 33 1.09 -1.30 -12.53
C LYS A 33 1.22 0.04 -11.80
N VAL A 34 1.56 0.08 -10.51
CA VAL A 34 1.82 1.37 -9.81
C VAL A 34 2.93 2.20 -10.46
N HIS A 35 3.86 1.58 -11.19
CA HIS A 35 4.92 2.32 -11.87
C HIS A 35 4.42 3.04 -13.13
N THR A 36 3.45 2.46 -13.84
CA THR A 36 3.07 2.91 -15.18
C THR A 36 1.67 3.52 -15.25
N ASP A 37 0.75 3.09 -14.40
CA ASP A 37 -0.66 3.50 -14.42
C ASP A 37 -0.99 4.53 -13.30
N PRO A 38 -1.32 5.78 -13.66
CA PRO A 38 -1.76 6.79 -12.70
C PRO A 38 -3.02 6.38 -11.91
N GLY A 39 -3.94 5.62 -12.53
CA GLY A 39 -5.16 5.14 -11.87
C GLY A 39 -4.83 4.17 -10.74
N THR A 40 -4.02 3.15 -11.05
CA THR A 40 -3.51 2.20 -10.04
C THR A 40 -2.75 2.92 -8.92
N ARG A 41 -1.90 3.93 -9.22
CA ARG A 41 -1.22 4.72 -8.19
C ARG A 41 -2.20 5.40 -7.23
N ARG A 42 -3.24 6.02 -7.78
CA ARG A 42 -4.27 6.69 -6.98
C ARG A 42 -4.98 5.70 -6.05
N ILE A 43 -5.41 4.55 -6.57
CA ILE A 43 -6.12 3.53 -5.77
C ILE A 43 -5.19 2.96 -4.69
N ALA A 44 -3.94 2.61 -5.05
CA ALA A 44 -2.95 2.10 -4.11
C ALA A 44 -2.66 3.09 -2.97
N ARG A 45 -2.57 4.39 -3.27
CA ARG A 45 -2.41 5.43 -2.25
C ARG A 45 -3.61 5.50 -1.30
N GLN A 46 -4.82 5.48 -1.86
CA GLN A 46 -6.05 5.48 -1.05
C GLN A 46 -6.13 4.25 -0.14
N LEU A 47 -5.69 3.08 -0.61
CA LEU A 47 -5.61 1.86 0.19
C LEU A 47 -4.69 2.04 1.40
N VAL A 48 -3.45 2.50 1.18
CA VAL A 48 -2.47 2.73 2.25
C VAL A 48 -3.01 3.74 3.27
N GLN A 49 -3.62 4.83 2.80
CA GLN A 49 -4.25 5.84 3.66
C GLN A 49 -5.38 5.28 4.52
N ARG A 50 -6.27 4.46 3.94
CA ARG A 50 -7.36 3.80 4.67
C ARG A 50 -6.85 2.80 5.72
N GLN A 51 -5.62 2.31 5.57
CA GLN A 51 -4.95 1.42 6.50
C GLN A 51 -4.07 2.19 7.51
N GLY A 52 -4.17 3.52 7.56
CA GLY A 52 -3.47 4.37 8.53
C GLY A 52 -2.07 4.79 8.10
N GLY A 53 -1.63 4.44 6.89
CA GLY A 53 -0.35 4.88 6.36
C GLY A 53 -0.39 6.29 5.76
N ASP A 54 0.74 7.00 5.82
CA ASP A 54 0.91 8.30 5.16
C ASP A 54 2.04 8.25 4.12
N CYS A 55 1.67 8.22 2.83
CA CYS A 55 2.63 8.22 1.74
C CYS A 55 3.46 9.53 1.65
N ALA A 56 3.00 10.65 2.23
CA ALA A 56 3.75 11.90 2.25
C ALA A 56 4.86 11.87 3.31
N ALA A 57 4.60 11.26 4.48
CA ALA A 57 5.58 11.08 5.55
C ALA A 57 6.51 9.86 5.35
N CYS A 58 6.28 9.04 4.33
CA CYS A 58 7.07 7.84 4.08
C CYS A 58 8.51 8.19 3.66
N SER A 59 9.50 7.65 4.39
CA SER A 59 10.93 7.90 4.15
C SER A 59 11.45 7.27 2.85
N GLN A 60 10.68 6.40 2.21
CA GLN A 60 11.15 5.66 1.03
C GLN A 60 11.31 6.58 -0.19
N ILE A 61 12.53 6.60 -0.74
CA ILE A 61 12.94 7.56 -1.78
C ILE A 61 12.27 7.23 -3.12
N ASP A 62 12.34 5.98 -3.55
CA ASP A 62 11.85 5.54 -4.88
C ASP A 62 10.41 5.01 -4.85
N CYS A 63 9.61 5.45 -3.87
CA CYS A 63 8.24 4.97 -3.74
C CYS A 63 7.32 5.59 -4.81
N PRO A 64 6.68 4.81 -5.70
CA PRO A 64 5.83 5.32 -6.76
C PRO A 64 4.54 5.99 -6.26
N LEU A 65 4.23 5.87 -4.96
CA LEU A 65 3.08 6.51 -4.32
C LEU A 65 3.42 7.89 -3.71
N LYS A 66 4.71 8.22 -3.61
CA LYS A 66 5.23 9.48 -3.09
C LYS A 66 5.05 10.55 -4.19
N GLY A 67 4.20 11.55 -3.94
CA GLY A 67 4.03 12.68 -4.87
C GLY A 67 2.87 12.61 -5.87
N ALA A 68 1.97 11.62 -5.83
CA ALA A 68 0.70 11.76 -6.56
C ALA A 68 -0.17 12.83 -5.88
N ALA A 69 -0.22 14.03 -6.47
CA ALA A 69 -1.04 15.14 -6.01
C ALA A 69 -2.53 14.74 -5.90
N PRO A 70 -3.29 15.29 -4.94
CA PRO A 70 -4.73 15.17 -4.97
C PRO A 70 -5.27 15.90 -6.22
N ALA A 71 -6.26 15.29 -6.88
CA ALA A 71 -7.17 16.00 -7.76
C ALA A 71 -8.28 16.62 -6.92
#